data_AF-M0NZ64-F1
#
_entry.id   AF-M0NZ64-F1
#
_cell.length_a   1.000
_cell.length_b   1.000
_cell.length_c   1.000
_cell.angle_alpha   90.00
_cell.angle_beta   90.00
_cell.angle_gamma   90.00
#
_symmetry.space_group_name_H-M   'P 1'
#
loop_
_entity.id
_entity.type
_entity.pdbx_description
1 polymer ?
#
loop_
_entity_poly.entity_id
_entity_poly.type
_entity_poly.pdbx_seq_one_letter_code
_entity_poly.pdbx_strand_id
1 'polypeptide(L)' 'MSTDLTFTDRGVDVVYEGTEFELEKTLIEEATGKSYRDVTDHEVLTIVAEDPDLDGEPVRIGDVL' A
#
# COMPACT_ATOMS: atom_id res chain seq x y z
N MET A 1 -10.39 -10.15 5.48
CA MET A 1 -9.16 -10.20 6.31
C MET A 1 -8.83 -8.77 6.75
N SER A 2 -8.11 -8.54 7.85
CA SER A 2 -7.79 -7.15 8.26
C SER A 2 -6.38 -6.80 7.82
N THR A 3 -6.25 -5.73 7.04
CA THR A 3 -4.97 -5.16 6.63
C THR A 3 -5.00 -3.67 6.95
N ASP A 4 -4.01 -3.20 7.70
CA ASP A 4 -3.87 -1.78 8.01
C ASP A 4 -2.63 -1.23 7.30
N LEU A 5 -2.81 -0.12 6.58
CA LEU A 5 -1.75 0.57 5.85
C LEU A 5 -1.51 1.95 6.48
N THR A 6 -0.26 2.26 6.79
CA THR A 6 0.17 3.61 7.20
C THR A 6 1.18 4.14 6.19
N PHE A 7 0.81 5.20 5.47
CA PHE A 7 1.66 5.80 4.45
C PHE A 7 2.67 6.79 5.06
N THR A 8 3.93 6.69 4.64
CA THR A 8 5.01 7.63 4.99
C THR A 8 5.73 8.10 3.74
N ASP A 9 6.59 9.12 3.86
CA ASP A 9 7.45 9.57 2.75
C ASP A 9 8.45 8.50 2.26
N ARG A 10 8.69 7.45 3.05
CA ARG A 10 9.70 6.41 2.78
C ARG A 10 9.12 5.09 2.28
N GLY A 11 7.81 4.89 2.40
CA GLY A 11 7.15 3.62 2.13
C GLY A 11 5.89 3.47 2.96
N VAL A 12 5.44 2.23 3.14
CA VAL A 12 4.19 1.91 3.83
C VAL A 12 4.46 0.93 4.96
N ASP A 13 4.05 1.30 6.17
CA ASP A 13 3.99 0.35 7.28
C ASP A 13 2.71 -0.48 7.13
N VAL A 14 2.87 -1.81 7.08
CA VAL A 14 1.80 -2.75 6.82
C VAL A 14 1.61 -3.65 8.02
N VAL A 15 0.36 -3.76 8.47
CA VAL A 15 -0.08 -4.80 9.40
C VAL A 15 -1.00 -5.75 8.64
N TYR A 16 -0.52 -6.94 8.32
CA TYR A 16 -1.28 -7.96 7.60
C TYR A 16 -1.41 -9.22 8.46
N GLU A 17 -2.65 -9.58 8.81
CA GLU A 17 -2.94 -10.75 9.65
C GLU A 17 -2.14 -10.81 10.97
N GLY A 18 -1.85 -9.64 11.55
CA GLY A 18 -1.06 -9.49 12.78
C GLY A 18 0.45 -9.55 12.58
N THR A 19 0.93 -9.62 11.33
CA THR A 19 2.34 -9.49 10.97
C THR A 19 2.63 -8.06 10.52
N GLU A 20 3.61 -7.43 11.18
CA GLU A 20 4.03 -6.06 10.90
C GLU A 20 5.30 -6.06 10.05
N PHE A 21 5.30 -5.30 8.95
CA PHE A 21 6.47 -5.10 8.09
C PHE A 21 6.40 -3.78 7.33
N GLU A 22 7.55 -3.29 6.90
CA GLU A 22 7.67 -2.08 6.08
C GLU A 22 7.81 -2.48 4.60
N LEU A 23 6.98 -1.89 3.75
CA LEU A 23 7.11 -1.93 2.30
C LEU A 23 7.83 -0.66 1.85
N GLU A 24 9.09 -0.82 1.44
CA GLU A 24 9.89 0.31 0.96
C GLU A 24 9.25 0.96 -0.26
N LYS A 25 9.31 2.30 -0.32
CA LYS A 25 8.83 3.07 -1.46
C LYS A 25 9.34 2.53 -2.80
N THR A 26 10.62 2.19 -2.89
CA THR A 26 11.22 1.70 -4.14
C THR A 26 10.63 0.38 -4.59
N LEU A 27 10.31 -0.53 -3.66
CA LEU A 27 9.66 -1.80 -3.97
C LEU A 27 8.25 -1.58 -4.52
N ILE A 28 7.51 -0.63 -3.95
CA ILE A 28 6.17 -0.27 -4.42
C ILE A 28 6.23 0.33 -5.83
N GLU A 29 7.17 1.26 -6.06
CA GLU A 29 7.37 1.88 -7.38
C GLU A 29 7.76 0.84 -8.44
N GLU A 30 8.63 -0.12 -8.10
CA GLU A 30 9.03 -1.20 -8.99
C GLU A 30 7.88 -2.18 -9.28
N ALA A 31 7.10 -2.56 -8.26
CA ALA A 31 5.99 -3.50 -8.41
C ALA A 31 4.83 -2.92 -9.23
N THR A 32 4.56 -1.61 -9.09
CA THR A 32 3.45 -0.93 -9.78
C THR A 32 3.86 -0.28 -11.10
N GLY A 33 5.15 -0.01 -11.30
CA GLY A 33 5.66 0.76 -12.42
C GLY A 33 5.24 2.24 -12.38
N LYS A 34 4.83 2.75 -11.22
CA LYS A 34 4.37 4.13 -11.00
C LYS A 34 5.28 4.86 -10.03
N SER A 35 5.21 6.20 -10.02
CA SER A 35 5.77 6.95 -8.89
C SER A 35 4.94 6.69 -7.64
N TYR A 36 5.57 6.61 -6.49
CA TYR A 36 4.95 6.29 -5.21
C TYR A 36 3.75 7.17 -4.89
N ARG A 37 3.79 8.46 -5.23
CA ARG A 37 2.68 9.39 -4.99
C ARG A 37 1.48 9.16 -5.90
N ASP A 38 1.66 8.46 -7.02
CA ASP A 38 0.61 8.10 -7.98
C ASP A 38 0.02 6.70 -7.73
N VAL A 39 0.60 5.92 -6.82
CA VAL A 39 0.09 4.61 -6.41
C VAL A 39 -1.11 4.78 -5.49
N THR A 40 -2.08 3.87 -5.55
CA THR A 40 -3.24 3.85 -4.65
C THR A 40 -3.10 2.84 -3.52
N ASP A 41 -3.86 3.04 -2.45
CA ASP A 41 -4.04 2.08 -1.36
C ASP A 41 -4.43 0.68 -1.88
N HIS A 42 -5.36 0.60 -2.83
CA HIS A 42 -5.77 -0.67 -3.45
C HIS A 42 -4.62 -1.39 -4.17
N GLU A 43 -3.72 -0.65 -4.81
CA GLU A 43 -2.54 -1.22 -5.46
C GLU A 43 -1.55 -1.76 -4.43
N VAL A 44 -1.35 -1.05 -3.31
CA VAL A 44 -0.52 -1.55 -2.20
C VAL A 44 -1.13 -2.80 -1.57
N LEU A 45 -2.45 -2.81 -1.33
CA LEU A 45 -3.16 -3.98 -0.81
C LEU A 45 -2.98 -5.21 -1.72
N THR A 46 -2.99 -5.02 -3.04
CA THR A 46 -2.79 -6.10 -4.03
C THR A 46 -1.35 -6.64 -4.04
N ILE A 47 -0.37 -5.87 -3.58
CA ILE A 47 1.02 -6.34 -3.39
C ILE A 47 1.12 -7.23 -2.14
N VAL A 48 0.35 -6.90 -1.10
CA VAL A 48 0.42 -7.52 0.23
C VAL A 48 -0.41 -8.80 0.30
N ALA A 49 -1.65 -8.75 -0.18
CA ALA A 49 -2.63 -9.81 -0.04
C ALA A 49 -3.01 -10.40 -1.40
N GLU A 50 -3.16 -11.73 -1.48
CA GLU A 50 -3.58 -12.42 -2.71
C GLU A 50 -5.03 -12.11 -3.11
N ASP A 51 -5.90 -11.87 -2.13
CA ASP A 51 -7.32 -11.51 -2.33
C ASP A 51 -7.70 -10.40 -1.34
N PRO A 52 -7.28 -9.14 -1.58
CA PRO A 52 -7.53 -8.04 -0.68
C PRO A 52 -9.02 -7.64 -0.68
N ASP A 53 -9.56 -7.36 0.50
CA ASP A 53 -10.86 -6.69 0.63
C ASP A 53 -10.70 -5.22 0.19
N LEU A 54 -11.04 -4.93 -1.08
CA LEU A 54 -11.00 -3.59 -1.65
C LEU A 54 -12.36 -2.91 -1.48
N ASP A 55 -12.48 -2.11 -0.42
CA ASP A 55 -13.68 -1.31 -0.16
C ASP A 55 -13.53 0.13 -0.65
N GLY A 56 -14.62 0.71 -1.14
CA GLY A 56 -14.70 2.12 -1.57
C GLY A 56 -13.92 2.44 -2.85
N GLU A 57 -13.70 3.75 -3.07
CA GLU A 57 -12.89 4.23 -4.18
C GLU A 57 -11.40 4.25 -3.82
N PRO A 58 -10.51 3.85 -4.75
CA PRO A 58 -9.07 3.88 -4.51
C PRO A 58 -8.58 5.31 -4.27
N VAL A 59 -7.72 5.46 -3.26
CA VAL A 59 -7.14 6.74 -2.84
C VAL A 59 -5.65 6.73 -3.13
N ARG A 60 -5.13 7.78 -3.79
CA ARG A 60 -3.70 7.88 -4.07
C ARG A 60 -2.93 8.22 -2.80
N ILE A 61 -1.76 7.61 -2.66
CA ILE A 61 -0.82 7.89 -1.56
C ILE A 61 -0.48 9.39 -1.49
N GLY A 62 -0.28 10.04 -2.64
CA GLY A 62 0.02 11.47 -2.69
C GLY A 62 -1.12 12.39 -2.24
N ASP A 63 -2.36 11.91 -2.17
CA ASP A 63 -3.51 12.69 -1.71
C ASP A 63 -3.68 12.63 -0.17
N VAL A 64 -3.02 11.68 0.52
CA VAL A 64 -3.12 11.45 1.97
C VAL A 64 -1.82 11.67 2.75
N LEU A 65 -0.70 11.90 2.06
CA LEU A 65 0.61 12.26 2.63
C LEU A 65 0.72 13.75 2.99
#